data_AF-A0A8H6NUL1-F1
#
_entry.id   AF-A0A8H6NUL1-F1
#
_cell.length_a   1.000
_cell.length_b   1.000
_cell.length_c   1.000
_cell.angle_alpha   90.00
_cell.angle_beta   90.00
_cell.angle_gamma   90.00
#
_symmetry.space_group_name_H-M   'P 1'
#
loop_
_entity.id
_entity.type
_entity.pdbx_description
1 polymer ?
#
loop_
_entity_poly.entity_id
_entity_poly.type
_entity_poly.pdbx_seq_one_letter_code
_entity_poly.pdbx_strand_id
1 'polypeptide(L)'
;MAKNKKGKSKAAASNSGAKPAVVNPPSEPTFMTRDIVTCAENIALLEFLHSTPELPSRNAKPASTARDANYSLPFEKERTLCASFAFIASVRSNPNRIPAVCLEEDSREQVVKILVAVNAGSAGSSSQTLEVIKSGFESILAILRRVSNDAQSQSTTEGEVLRAVVEMCSDRIQQRLRIKQIMKGGKKSLFKDTLKRALDDLKAPSIPADLDTSKAVFTTRAKETLNLLTPLEGHPDARTLQAIVESMCRLSQAPDLESVISHNLCDKTSRISLLNIIQRVARYKEVARQFYRAAKKFPMVRNSQVVPVRLGPEAFQRVSSSSNSPNIEFALASRSIRKDHKKLDQVCRHLASTSSTKSMATANKEFVERCHETLQNGKVHAEIQLLYHYLATPSHKPPRVVCSSKDACYLCNTFITMHKAFHTPGCHGRLYPGWRLPSTHLDQTKKFNQVLETRLPSRELGDSLPAKGENCLSTTK
;
A
#
# COMPACT_ATOMS: atom_id res chain seq x y z
N MET A 1 73.69 18.82 -66.13
CA MET A 1 75.05 18.94 -65.54
C MET A 1 74.92 19.01 -64.03
N ALA A 2 75.69 18.17 -63.33
CA ALA A 2 75.78 18.03 -61.87
C ALA A 2 76.23 19.35 -61.18
N LYS A 3 76.01 19.63 -59.89
CA LYS A 3 76.38 18.83 -58.70
C LYS A 3 75.61 19.22 -57.43
N ASN A 4 75.39 18.18 -56.64
CA ASN A 4 75.06 18.09 -55.22
C ASN A 4 76.04 18.82 -54.29
N LYS A 5 75.54 19.35 -53.15
CA LYS A 5 76.23 19.24 -51.85
C LYS A 5 75.22 19.27 -50.68
N LYS A 6 75.35 18.24 -49.83
CA LYS A 6 74.55 17.93 -48.63
C LYS A 6 74.84 18.90 -47.47
N GLY A 7 73.83 19.17 -46.67
CA GLY A 7 73.95 19.67 -45.29
C GLY A 7 72.76 19.19 -44.45
N LYS A 8 73.02 18.28 -43.50
CA LYS A 8 72.04 17.74 -42.54
C LYS A 8 71.79 18.75 -41.41
N SER A 9 70.54 18.98 -41.04
CA SER A 9 70.16 19.52 -39.72
C SER A 9 69.16 18.57 -39.04
N LYS A 10 69.52 18.13 -37.84
CA LYS A 10 68.70 17.29 -36.94
C LYS A 10 67.70 18.18 -36.20
N ALA A 11 66.41 17.85 -36.27
CA ALA A 11 65.39 18.43 -35.42
C ALA A 11 65.32 17.68 -34.08
N ALA A 12 65.42 18.42 -32.97
CA ALA A 12 65.21 17.92 -31.62
C ALA A 12 63.71 17.99 -31.29
N ALA A 13 63.10 16.84 -31.00
CA ALA A 13 61.73 16.74 -30.51
C ALA A 13 61.72 16.80 -28.97
N SER A 14 60.96 17.75 -28.43
CA SER A 14 60.68 17.92 -27.01
C SER A 14 59.82 16.78 -26.48
N ASN A 15 60.36 16.03 -25.52
CA ASN A 15 59.70 14.91 -24.85
C ASN A 15 59.00 15.42 -23.58
N SER A 16 57.68 15.65 -23.63
CA SER A 16 56.86 15.96 -22.46
C SER A 16 56.39 14.66 -21.80
N GLY A 17 57.04 14.29 -20.69
CA GLY A 17 56.68 13.12 -19.90
C GLY A 17 55.32 13.25 -19.23
N ALA A 18 54.34 12.46 -19.70
CA ALA A 18 53.10 12.21 -18.98
C ALA A 18 53.36 11.16 -17.89
N LYS A 19 53.19 11.55 -16.62
CA LYS A 19 53.17 10.61 -15.48
C LYS A 19 51.96 9.67 -15.64
N PRO A 20 52.09 8.36 -15.42
CA PRO A 20 50.93 7.47 -15.40
C PRO A 20 50.04 7.84 -14.22
N ALA A 21 48.75 8.02 -14.50
CA ALA A 21 47.74 8.22 -13.48
C ALA A 21 47.73 7.02 -12.53
N VAL A 22 47.98 7.28 -11.24
CA VAL A 22 47.78 6.31 -10.17
C VAL A 22 46.29 5.98 -10.13
N VAL A 23 45.93 4.80 -10.63
CA VAL A 23 44.60 4.23 -10.45
C VAL A 23 44.52 3.83 -8.98
N ASN A 24 43.88 4.66 -8.17
CA ASN A 24 43.53 4.27 -6.81
C ASN A 24 42.64 3.02 -6.88
N PRO A 25 42.90 1.98 -6.07
CA PRO A 25 42.02 0.82 -5.99
C PRO A 25 40.61 1.28 -5.58
N PRO A 26 39.53 0.60 -6.02
CA PRO A 26 38.19 0.93 -5.60
C PRO A 26 38.14 0.89 -4.08
N SER A 27 37.86 2.04 -3.46
CA SER A 27 37.64 2.17 -2.03
C SER A 27 36.64 1.11 -1.58
N GLU A 28 37.00 0.36 -0.53
CA GLU A 28 36.08 -0.59 0.10
C GLU A 28 34.71 0.08 0.30
N PRO A 29 33.60 -0.61 -0.03
CA PRO A 29 32.28 -0.07 0.24
C PRO A 29 32.20 0.21 1.74
N THR A 30 31.92 1.45 2.11
CA THR A 30 31.61 1.81 3.50
C THR A 30 30.59 0.80 4.02
N PHE A 31 30.86 0.18 5.18
CA PHE A 31 30.02 -0.87 5.80
C PHE A 31 28.51 -0.57 5.73
N MET A 32 28.15 0.71 5.78
CA MET A 32 26.79 1.27 5.64
C MET A 32 26.05 0.87 4.36
N THR A 33 26.77 0.63 3.27
CA THR A 33 26.21 0.24 1.97
C THR A 33 25.81 -1.23 1.93
N ARG A 34 26.45 -2.08 2.73
CA ARG A 34 26.25 -3.53 2.67
C ARG A 34 24.88 -3.96 3.19
N ASP A 35 24.40 -3.38 4.31
CA ASP A 35 23.10 -3.75 4.89
C ASP A 35 21.93 -3.46 3.93
N ILE A 36 22.01 -2.36 3.17
CA ILE A 36 21.01 -2.00 2.15
C ILE A 36 21.03 -3.02 1.00
N VAL A 37 22.23 -3.40 0.54
CA VAL A 37 22.39 -4.45 -0.49
C VAL A 37 21.88 -5.79 0.03
N THR A 38 22.21 -6.18 1.27
CA THR A 38 21.72 -7.40 1.91
C THR A 38 20.19 -7.41 2.03
N CYS A 39 19.56 -6.26 2.27
CA CYS A 39 18.09 -6.15 2.26
C CYS A 39 17.51 -6.42 0.87
N ALA A 40 18.11 -5.87 -0.18
CA ALA A 40 17.69 -6.13 -1.55
C ALA A 40 17.88 -7.61 -1.94
N GLU A 41 19.01 -8.21 -1.56
CA GLU A 41 19.29 -9.64 -1.74
C GLU A 41 18.23 -10.51 -1.02
N ASN A 42 17.87 -10.17 0.23
CA ASN A 42 16.86 -10.90 1.02
C ASN A 42 15.48 -10.84 0.36
N ILE A 43 15.06 -9.66 -0.10
CA ILE A 43 13.79 -9.47 -0.79
C ILE A 43 13.75 -10.28 -2.09
N ALA A 44 14.83 -10.25 -2.89
CA ALA A 44 14.92 -11.00 -4.14
C ALA A 44 14.88 -12.52 -3.89
N LEU A 45 15.60 -13.02 -2.89
CA LEU A 45 15.56 -14.44 -2.51
C LEU A 45 14.15 -14.87 -2.08
N LEU A 46 13.46 -14.08 -1.26
CA LEU A 46 12.09 -14.38 -0.82
C LEU A 46 11.09 -14.34 -1.99
N GLU A 47 11.23 -13.37 -2.90
CA GLU A 47 10.37 -13.27 -4.09
C GLU A 47 10.46 -14.51 -4.97
N PHE A 48 11.67 -15.04 -5.14
CA PHE A 48 11.93 -16.27 -5.89
C PHE A 48 11.31 -17.51 -5.28
N LEU A 49 11.17 -17.54 -3.95
CA LEU A 49 10.40 -18.59 -3.31
C LEU A 49 8.92 -18.35 -3.59
N HIS A 50 8.37 -17.22 -3.13
CA HIS A 50 6.94 -16.93 -3.22
C HIS A 50 6.67 -15.43 -3.45
N SER A 51 5.84 -15.11 -4.44
CA SER A 51 5.31 -13.73 -4.61
C SER A 51 4.32 -13.33 -3.50
N THR A 52 3.78 -14.31 -2.79
CA THR A 52 2.86 -14.16 -1.65
C THR A 52 3.34 -15.06 -0.51
N PRO A 53 4.36 -14.64 0.29
CA PRO A 53 4.95 -15.50 1.32
C PRO A 53 3.98 -15.91 2.43
N GLU A 54 2.95 -15.12 2.70
CA GLU A 54 1.90 -15.43 3.67
C GLU A 54 0.53 -15.25 3.02
N LEU A 55 -0.47 -16.03 3.43
CA LEU A 55 -1.85 -15.81 2.99
C LEU A 55 -2.38 -14.48 3.56
N PRO A 56 -3.35 -13.83 2.87
CA PRO A 56 -4.04 -12.68 3.44
C PRO A 56 -4.58 -13.00 4.84
N SER A 57 -4.24 -12.14 5.80
CA SER A 57 -4.53 -12.39 7.21
C SER A 57 -4.83 -11.09 7.97
N ARG A 58 -5.56 -11.23 9.07
CA ARG A 58 -5.78 -10.15 10.04
C ARG A 58 -4.77 -10.30 11.16
N ASN A 59 -4.14 -9.19 11.54
CA ASN A 59 -3.23 -9.21 12.67
C ASN A 59 -4.03 -9.26 13.97
N ALA A 60 -3.57 -10.08 14.91
CA ALA A 60 -4.16 -10.13 16.24
C ALA A 60 -4.13 -8.73 16.87
N LYS A 61 -5.17 -8.43 17.65
CA LYS A 61 -5.17 -7.20 18.44
C LYS A 61 -4.02 -7.26 19.45
N PRO A 62 -3.26 -6.18 19.62
CA PRO A 62 -2.28 -6.13 20.69
C PRO A 62 -2.99 -6.34 22.02
N ALA A 63 -2.35 -7.09 22.93
CA ALA A 63 -2.83 -7.18 24.31
C ALA A 63 -2.89 -5.79 24.92
N SER A 64 -3.90 -5.52 25.75
CA SER A 64 -3.98 -4.23 26.44
C SER A 64 -2.73 -4.07 27.30
N THR A 65 -2.03 -2.97 27.11
CA THR A 65 -0.81 -2.65 27.85
C THR A 65 -1.08 -1.52 28.84
N ALA A 66 -0.24 -1.40 29.87
CA ALA A 66 -0.27 -0.22 30.77
C ALA A 66 -0.14 1.09 29.98
N ARG A 67 0.49 1.05 28.81
CA ARG A 67 0.59 2.19 27.88
C ARG A 67 -0.77 2.67 27.39
N ASP A 68 -1.75 1.78 27.21
CA ASP A 68 -3.08 2.14 26.70
C ASP A 68 -3.85 3.03 27.67
N ALA A 69 -3.61 2.91 28.98
CA ALA A 69 -4.21 3.78 29.99
C ALA A 69 -3.79 5.25 29.84
N ASN A 70 -2.68 5.52 29.16
CA ASN A 70 -2.19 6.87 28.91
C ASN A 70 -2.87 7.57 27.72
N TYR A 71 -3.75 6.88 26.99
CA TYR A 71 -4.45 7.44 25.82
C TYR A 71 -5.90 7.78 26.15
N SER A 72 -6.34 8.93 25.66
CA SER A 72 -7.71 9.41 25.86
C SER A 72 -8.65 8.82 24.81
N LEU A 73 -8.13 8.57 23.60
CA LEU A 73 -8.81 7.85 22.54
C LEU A 73 -8.59 6.35 22.75
N PRO A 74 -9.65 5.54 22.92
CA PRO A 74 -9.49 4.09 23.03
C PRO A 74 -8.86 3.50 21.76
N PHE A 75 -8.04 2.45 21.91
CA PHE A 75 -7.34 1.81 20.79
C PHE A 75 -8.25 1.47 19.61
N GLU A 76 -9.44 0.90 19.86
CA GLU A 76 -10.39 0.56 18.78
C GLU A 76 -10.94 1.79 18.05
N LYS A 77 -11.04 2.93 18.75
CA LYS A 77 -11.46 4.20 18.14
C LYS A 77 -10.34 4.81 17.32
N GLU A 78 -9.10 4.76 17.81
CA GLU A 78 -7.92 5.12 17.01
C GLU A 78 -7.84 4.25 15.76
N ARG A 79 -7.94 2.93 15.89
CA ARG A 79 -7.88 1.97 14.77
C ARG A 79 -8.94 2.28 13.71
N THR A 80 -10.18 2.49 14.15
CA THR A 80 -11.32 2.78 13.26
C THR A 80 -11.15 4.12 12.56
N LEU A 81 -10.80 5.19 13.29
CA LEU A 81 -10.58 6.51 12.71
C LEU A 81 -9.39 6.53 11.75
N CYS A 82 -8.29 5.91 12.14
CA CYS A 82 -7.09 5.76 11.32
C CYS A 82 -7.41 5.03 10.01
N ALA A 83 -8.16 3.93 10.06
CA ALA A 83 -8.60 3.20 8.86
C ALA A 83 -9.55 4.03 7.99
N SER A 84 -10.36 4.89 8.58
CA SER A 84 -11.29 5.77 7.88
C SER A 84 -10.59 6.91 7.16
N PHE A 85 -9.66 7.59 7.82
CA PHE A 85 -8.78 8.57 7.16
C PHE A 85 -7.94 7.90 6.07
N ALA A 86 -7.33 6.75 6.33
CA ALA A 86 -6.56 6.04 5.32
C ALA A 86 -7.41 5.63 4.09
N PHE A 87 -8.67 5.24 4.32
CA PHE A 87 -9.60 4.91 3.24
C PHE A 87 -9.88 6.11 2.33
N ILE A 88 -10.18 7.29 2.88
CA ILE A 88 -10.48 8.50 2.09
C ILE A 88 -9.21 9.20 1.56
N ALA A 89 -8.03 8.97 2.17
CA ALA A 89 -6.76 9.53 1.70
C ALA A 89 -6.38 9.07 0.29
N SER A 90 -6.78 7.86 -0.12
CA SER A 90 -6.54 7.40 -1.49
C SER A 90 -7.57 8.07 -2.41
N VAL A 91 -7.30 9.32 -2.80
CA VAL A 91 -8.18 10.16 -3.64
C VAL A 91 -8.26 9.67 -5.08
N ARG A 92 -7.18 9.05 -5.57
CA ARG A 92 -7.08 8.48 -6.93
C ARG A 92 -6.57 7.05 -6.90
N SER A 93 -6.99 6.23 -7.86
CA SER A 93 -6.43 4.88 -8.06
C SER A 93 -5.07 4.96 -8.75
N ASN A 94 -4.01 5.25 -7.98
CA ASN A 94 -2.63 5.16 -8.44
C ASN A 94 -1.83 4.22 -7.53
N PRO A 95 -1.43 3.02 -8.01
CA PRO A 95 -0.66 2.07 -7.19
C PRO A 95 0.72 2.60 -6.77
N ASN A 96 1.23 3.65 -7.43
CA ASN A 96 2.51 4.27 -7.12
C ASN A 96 2.42 5.41 -6.09
N ARG A 97 1.20 5.78 -5.68
CA ARG A 97 0.91 6.90 -4.77
C ARG A 97 -0.11 6.48 -3.73
N ILE A 98 0.14 5.33 -3.10
CA ILE A 98 -0.71 4.81 -2.02
C ILE A 98 -0.38 5.60 -0.74
N PRO A 99 -1.38 6.19 -0.06
CA PRO A 99 -1.19 6.85 1.22
C PRO A 99 -1.33 5.89 2.40
N ALA A 100 -0.68 6.23 3.50
CA ALA A 100 -0.90 5.66 4.82
C ALA A 100 -1.13 6.78 5.84
N VAL A 101 -1.87 6.48 6.89
CA VAL A 101 -2.24 7.40 7.96
C VAL A 101 -1.94 6.77 9.32
N CYS A 102 -1.61 7.60 10.31
CA CYS A 102 -1.62 7.27 11.73
C CYS A 102 -2.10 8.47 12.55
N LEU A 103 -2.51 8.24 13.81
CA LEU A 103 -3.10 9.25 14.68
C LEU A 103 -2.28 9.41 15.97
N GLU A 104 -1.76 10.60 16.22
CA GLU A 104 -1.02 10.92 17.44
C GLU A 104 -1.88 11.79 18.36
N GLU A 105 -1.92 11.46 19.65
CA GLU A 105 -2.54 12.31 20.67
C GLU A 105 -1.51 13.31 21.22
N ASP A 106 -1.76 14.60 21.03
CA ASP A 106 -1.03 15.63 21.75
C ASP A 106 -1.86 16.06 22.98
N SER A 107 -1.49 15.53 24.14
CA SER A 107 -2.20 15.84 25.39
C SER A 107 -1.99 17.26 25.87
N ARG A 108 -0.93 17.96 25.42
CA ARG A 108 -0.69 19.35 25.83
C ARG A 108 -1.63 20.28 25.09
N GLU A 109 -1.75 20.08 23.78
CA GLU A 109 -2.62 20.89 22.92
C GLU A 109 -4.07 20.38 22.87
N GLN A 110 -4.35 19.21 23.44
CA GLN A 110 -5.66 18.54 23.36
C GLN A 110 -6.12 18.35 21.92
N VAL A 111 -5.18 17.95 21.04
CA VAL A 111 -5.43 17.72 19.62
C VAL A 111 -5.06 16.30 19.21
N VAL A 112 -5.68 15.84 18.12
CA VAL A 112 -5.23 14.65 17.39
C VAL A 112 -4.49 15.09 16.14
N LYS A 113 -3.21 14.75 16.04
CA LYS A 113 -2.45 14.96 14.80
C LYS A 113 -2.72 13.78 13.87
N ILE A 114 -3.20 14.09 12.67
CA ILE A 114 -3.46 13.12 11.60
C ILE A 114 -2.24 13.16 10.68
N LEU A 115 -1.33 12.22 10.89
CA LEU A 115 -0.12 12.13 10.08
C LEU A 115 -0.42 11.35 8.82
N VAL A 116 0.01 11.86 7.66
CA VAL A 116 -0.19 11.21 6.37
C VAL A 116 1.09 11.18 5.56
N ALA A 117 1.42 10.01 5.02
CA ALA A 117 2.52 9.80 4.08
C ALA A 117 1.99 9.17 2.78
N VAL A 118 2.78 9.24 1.70
CA VAL A 118 2.44 8.65 0.39
C VAL A 118 3.69 7.97 -0.17
N ASN A 119 3.54 6.78 -0.76
CA ASN A 119 4.63 6.04 -1.42
C ASN A 119 5.50 6.98 -2.28
N ALA A 120 6.81 6.99 -2.01
CA ALA A 120 7.75 7.92 -2.62
C ALA A 120 9.01 7.19 -3.09
N GLY A 121 9.50 7.57 -4.28
CA GLY A 121 10.77 7.08 -4.82
C GLY A 121 11.93 8.04 -4.55
N SER A 122 11.62 9.31 -4.35
CA SER A 122 12.55 10.40 -4.03
C SER A 122 11.86 11.45 -3.16
N ALA A 123 12.65 12.29 -2.50
CA ALA A 123 12.16 13.42 -1.74
C ALA A 123 11.29 14.33 -2.63
N GLY A 124 10.16 14.77 -2.09
CA GLY A 124 9.20 15.63 -2.81
C GLY A 124 8.37 14.96 -3.91
N SER A 125 8.66 13.72 -4.33
CA SER A 125 7.94 13.06 -5.45
C SER A 125 6.44 12.82 -5.22
N SER A 126 6.01 12.85 -3.95
CA SER A 126 4.62 12.70 -3.53
C SER A 126 3.97 14.01 -3.06
N SER A 127 4.67 15.16 -3.16
CA SER A 127 4.22 16.43 -2.57
C SER A 127 2.84 16.87 -3.02
N GLN A 128 2.57 16.88 -4.33
CA GLN A 128 1.27 17.29 -4.86
C GLN A 128 0.14 16.38 -4.34
N THR A 129 0.39 15.07 -4.24
CA THR A 129 -0.61 14.13 -3.70
C THR A 129 -0.87 14.38 -2.22
N LEU A 130 0.17 14.66 -1.44
CA LEU A 130 0.05 15.01 -0.04
C LEU A 130 -0.73 16.31 0.18
N GLU A 131 -0.51 17.34 -0.62
CA GLU A 131 -1.26 18.61 -0.50
C GLU A 131 -2.75 18.43 -0.83
N VAL A 132 -3.09 17.63 -1.84
CA VAL A 132 -4.49 17.29 -2.15
C VAL A 132 -5.15 16.56 -0.97
N ILE A 133 -4.44 15.60 -0.37
CA ILE A 133 -4.98 14.87 0.80
C ILE A 133 -5.13 15.81 2.00
N LYS A 134 -4.13 16.65 2.26
CA LYS A 134 -4.14 17.65 3.33
C LYS A 134 -5.33 18.58 3.22
N SER A 135 -5.52 19.21 2.06
CA SER A 135 -6.63 20.12 1.80
C SER A 135 -8.00 19.43 1.97
N GLY A 136 -8.15 18.20 1.47
CA GLY A 136 -9.37 17.42 1.66
C GLY A 136 -9.67 17.10 3.12
N PHE A 137 -8.65 16.70 3.89
CA PHE A 137 -8.79 16.49 5.33
C PHE A 137 -9.13 17.79 6.06
N GLU A 138 -8.42 18.88 5.79
CA GLU A 138 -8.67 20.18 6.42
C GLU A 138 -10.10 20.69 6.18
N SER A 139 -10.65 20.45 4.98
CA SER A 139 -12.04 20.77 4.63
C SER A 139 -13.03 19.99 5.49
N ILE A 140 -12.78 18.69 5.70
CA ILE A 140 -13.61 17.85 6.59
C ILE A 140 -13.47 18.32 8.05
N LEU A 141 -12.25 18.59 8.51
CA LEU A 141 -11.99 19.01 9.89
C LEU A 141 -12.63 20.37 10.21
N ALA A 142 -12.69 21.30 9.25
CA ALA A 142 -13.38 22.57 9.41
C ALA A 142 -14.89 22.39 9.72
N ILE A 143 -15.52 21.35 9.16
CA ILE A 143 -16.90 20.99 9.47
C ILE A 143 -16.97 20.34 10.85
N LEU A 144 -16.06 19.41 11.17
CA LEU A 144 -16.04 18.73 12.47
C LEU A 144 -15.83 19.67 13.67
N ARG A 145 -15.13 20.80 13.49
CA ARG A 145 -14.98 21.85 14.51
C ARG A 145 -16.30 22.45 14.97
N ARG A 146 -17.31 22.47 14.09
CA ARG A 146 -18.65 23.02 14.37
C ARG A 146 -19.61 22.01 15.01
N VAL A 147 -19.18 20.76 15.22
CA VAL A 147 -20.04 19.72 15.79
C VAL A 147 -20.46 20.12 17.21
N SER A 148 -21.77 20.24 17.39
CA SER A 148 -22.42 20.58 18.66
C SER A 148 -23.32 19.44 19.14
N ASN A 149 -23.88 19.57 20.35
CA ASN A 149 -24.83 18.59 20.90
C ASN A 149 -26.30 18.86 20.50
N ASP A 150 -26.62 20.01 19.89
CA ASP A 150 -27.99 20.38 19.50
C ASP A 150 -28.54 19.46 18.40
N ALA A 151 -29.75 18.93 18.58
CA ALA A 151 -30.40 17.93 17.73
C ALA A 151 -30.61 18.38 16.28
N GLN A 152 -31.03 19.64 16.07
CA GLN A 152 -31.28 20.17 14.73
C GLN A 152 -29.98 20.33 13.94
N SER A 153 -28.89 20.76 14.61
CA SER A 153 -27.56 20.86 13.99
C SER A 153 -26.94 19.51 13.61
N GLN A 154 -27.43 18.38 14.15
CA GLN A 154 -26.81 17.05 13.97
C GLN A 154 -26.97 16.50 12.56
N SER A 155 -28.20 16.49 12.05
CA SER A 155 -28.53 15.98 10.72
C SER A 155 -27.81 16.77 9.63
N THR A 156 -27.79 18.10 9.77
CA THR A 156 -27.15 18.99 8.82
C THR A 156 -25.63 18.80 8.83
N THR A 157 -25.00 18.78 10.01
CA THR A 157 -23.54 18.63 10.11
C THR A 157 -23.06 17.27 9.60
N GLU A 158 -23.75 16.17 9.93
CA GLU A 158 -23.39 14.84 9.41
C GLU A 158 -23.49 14.80 7.88
N GLY A 159 -24.53 15.42 7.30
CA GLY A 159 -24.69 15.56 5.85
C GLY A 159 -23.60 16.42 5.20
N GLU A 160 -23.15 17.49 5.86
CA GLU A 160 -22.02 18.31 5.41
C GLU A 160 -20.70 17.54 5.41
N VAL A 161 -20.43 16.76 6.47
CA VAL A 161 -19.24 15.89 6.54
C VAL A 161 -19.27 14.88 5.40
N LEU A 162 -20.44 14.26 5.14
CA LEU A 162 -20.58 13.33 4.03
C LEU A 162 -20.30 13.99 2.68
N ARG A 163 -20.83 15.19 2.45
CA ARG A 163 -20.59 15.94 1.21
C ARG A 163 -19.10 16.22 1.02
N ALA A 164 -18.40 16.69 2.04
CA ALA A 164 -16.96 16.96 1.97
C ALA A 164 -16.14 15.68 1.71
N VAL A 165 -16.51 14.55 2.33
CA VAL A 165 -15.90 13.24 2.05
C VAL A 165 -16.11 12.83 0.59
N VAL A 166 -17.32 13.03 0.05
CA VAL A 166 -17.66 12.70 -1.34
C VAL A 166 -16.93 13.60 -2.32
N GLU A 167 -16.83 14.90 -2.06
CA GLU A 167 -16.07 15.86 -2.86
C GLU A 167 -14.60 15.45 -2.95
N MET A 168 -13.97 15.21 -1.80
CA MET A 168 -12.59 14.74 -1.72
C MET A 168 -12.38 13.43 -2.50
N CYS A 169 -13.35 12.52 -2.48
CA CYS A 169 -13.23 11.18 -3.07
C CYS A 169 -13.92 11.01 -4.43
N SER A 170 -14.36 12.10 -5.06
CA SER A 170 -15.22 12.06 -6.26
C SER A 170 -14.63 11.20 -7.38
N ASP A 171 -13.35 11.41 -7.71
CA ASP A 171 -12.62 10.62 -8.71
C ASP A 171 -12.67 9.12 -8.42
N ARG A 172 -12.43 8.73 -7.16
CA ARG A 172 -12.41 7.32 -6.75
C ARG A 172 -13.79 6.71 -6.66
N ILE A 173 -14.81 7.47 -6.27
CA ILE A 173 -16.21 7.02 -6.28
C ILE A 173 -16.62 6.73 -7.73
N GLN A 174 -16.38 7.65 -8.65
CA GLN A 174 -16.68 7.48 -10.08
C GLN A 174 -15.94 6.29 -10.70
N GLN A 175 -14.67 6.07 -10.32
CA GLN A 175 -13.91 4.87 -10.74
C GLN A 175 -14.52 3.57 -10.20
N ARG A 176 -14.97 3.54 -8.94
CA ARG A 176 -15.63 2.36 -8.34
C ARG A 176 -16.98 2.05 -8.99
N LEU A 177 -17.74 3.08 -9.35
CA LEU A 177 -18.98 2.98 -10.12
C LEU A 177 -18.73 2.68 -11.61
N ARG A 178 -17.46 2.67 -12.03
CA ARG A 178 -17.00 2.45 -13.42
C ARG A 178 -17.50 3.50 -14.42
N ILE A 179 -17.92 4.67 -13.94
CA ILE A 179 -18.30 5.83 -14.75
C ILE A 179 -17.05 6.41 -15.42
N LYS A 180 -16.01 6.63 -14.61
CA LYS A 180 -14.68 7.07 -15.08
C LYS A 180 -13.80 5.85 -15.28
N GLN A 181 -13.71 5.36 -16.52
CA GLN A 181 -12.89 4.19 -16.85
C GLN A 181 -11.46 4.62 -17.21
N ILE A 182 -10.48 4.10 -16.48
CA ILE A 182 -9.07 4.20 -16.89
C ILE A 182 -8.86 3.11 -17.94
N MET A 183 -8.43 3.50 -19.14
CA MET A 183 -8.16 2.58 -20.25
C MET A 183 -6.96 1.68 -19.95
N LYS A 184 -7.14 0.60 -19.18
CA LYS A 184 -6.21 -0.53 -19.11
C LYS A 184 -7.00 -1.83 -18.92
N GLY A 185 -7.23 -2.52 -20.04
CA GLY A 185 -7.87 -3.84 -20.11
C GLY A 185 -9.39 -3.80 -20.27
N GLY A 186 -9.85 -3.61 -21.50
CA GLY A 186 -11.25 -3.74 -21.93
C GLY A 186 -12.24 -2.73 -21.32
N LYS A 187 -13.34 -2.45 -22.01
CA LYS A 187 -14.44 -1.65 -21.46
C LYS A 187 -15.24 -2.54 -20.50
N LYS A 188 -15.03 -2.39 -19.18
CA LYS A 188 -15.87 -3.09 -18.19
C LYS A 188 -17.29 -2.54 -18.27
N SER A 189 -18.31 -3.37 -18.01
CA SER A 189 -19.69 -2.87 -17.89
C SER A 189 -19.79 -1.82 -16.79
N LEU A 190 -20.61 -0.79 -17.02
CA LEU A 190 -20.88 0.19 -15.98
C LEU A 190 -21.54 -0.50 -14.79
N PHE A 191 -21.41 0.08 -13.60
CA PHE A 191 -22.09 -0.48 -12.44
C PHE A 191 -23.61 -0.50 -12.64
N LYS A 192 -24.17 0.54 -13.28
CA LYS A 192 -25.61 0.62 -13.59
C LYS A 192 -26.10 -0.57 -14.41
N ASP A 193 -25.34 -1.00 -15.42
CA ASP A 193 -25.69 -2.15 -16.26
C ASP A 193 -25.61 -3.46 -15.48
N THR A 194 -24.63 -3.56 -14.57
CA THR A 194 -24.44 -4.74 -13.73
C THR A 194 -25.57 -4.87 -12.70
N LEU A 195 -26.00 -3.75 -12.11
CA LEU A 195 -27.12 -3.70 -11.18
C LEU A 195 -28.45 -3.97 -11.88
N LYS A 196 -28.65 -3.43 -13.08
CA LYS A 196 -29.83 -3.69 -13.91
C LYS A 196 -29.95 -5.18 -14.25
N ARG A 197 -28.86 -5.83 -14.66
CA ARG A 197 -28.86 -7.27 -14.93
C ARG A 197 -29.26 -8.09 -13.71
N ALA A 198 -28.69 -7.79 -12.54
CA ALA A 198 -29.06 -8.46 -11.30
C ALA A 198 -30.56 -8.30 -10.95
N LEU A 199 -31.15 -7.13 -11.26
CA LEU A 199 -32.59 -6.88 -11.12
C LEU A 199 -33.46 -7.64 -12.12
N ASP A 200 -32.95 -7.88 -13.33
CA ASP A 200 -33.66 -8.65 -14.35
C ASP A 200 -33.62 -10.15 -14.03
N ASP A 201 -32.47 -10.67 -13.57
CA ASP A 201 -32.31 -12.07 -13.16
C ASP A 201 -33.20 -12.43 -11.95
N LEU A 202 -33.43 -11.46 -11.05
CA LEU A 202 -34.33 -11.55 -9.90
C LEU A 202 -35.80 -11.86 -10.25
N LYS A 203 -36.22 -11.63 -11.50
CA LYS A 203 -37.59 -11.92 -11.97
C LYS A 203 -37.80 -13.41 -12.26
N ALA A 204 -36.74 -14.21 -12.33
CA ALA A 204 -36.85 -15.65 -12.53
C ALA A 204 -37.41 -16.37 -11.27
N PRO A 205 -38.21 -17.45 -11.43
CA PRO A 205 -38.92 -18.11 -10.33
C PRO A 205 -38.03 -18.99 -9.40
N SER A 206 -36.75 -18.64 -9.21
CA SER A 206 -35.74 -19.57 -8.62
C SER A 206 -35.34 -19.30 -7.16
N ILE A 207 -36.01 -18.39 -6.46
CA ILE A 207 -35.57 -17.99 -5.11
C ILE A 207 -36.38 -18.73 -4.04
N PRO A 208 -35.70 -19.28 -3.02
CA PRO A 208 -36.35 -19.84 -1.83
C PRO A 208 -37.33 -18.84 -1.15
N ALA A 209 -38.48 -19.33 -0.69
CA ALA A 209 -39.55 -18.50 -0.11
C ALA A 209 -39.14 -17.76 1.18
N ASP A 210 -38.14 -18.27 1.90
CA ASP A 210 -37.56 -17.63 3.10
C ASP A 210 -36.81 -16.32 2.79
N LEU A 211 -36.39 -16.12 1.54
CA LEU A 211 -35.70 -14.91 1.08
C LEU A 211 -36.63 -13.86 0.47
N ASP A 212 -37.95 -14.08 0.38
CA ASP A 212 -38.88 -13.19 -0.33
C ASP A 212 -38.89 -11.76 0.22
N THR A 213 -38.84 -11.60 1.53
CA THR A 213 -38.78 -10.27 2.17
C THR A 213 -37.45 -9.58 1.85
N SER A 214 -36.32 -10.30 2.00
CA SER A 214 -34.98 -9.81 1.69
C SER A 214 -34.84 -9.42 0.20
N LYS A 215 -35.43 -10.22 -0.69
CA LYS A 215 -35.55 -9.98 -2.13
C LYS A 215 -36.34 -8.71 -2.42
N ALA A 216 -37.50 -8.51 -1.79
CA ALA A 216 -38.32 -7.33 -1.99
C ALA A 216 -37.58 -6.06 -1.54
N VAL A 217 -36.95 -6.09 -0.37
CA VAL A 217 -36.15 -4.97 0.16
C VAL A 217 -34.96 -4.66 -0.76
N PHE A 218 -34.21 -5.67 -1.21
CA PHE A 218 -33.12 -5.50 -2.16
C PHE A 218 -33.63 -4.86 -3.46
N THR A 219 -34.71 -5.40 -4.04
CA THR A 219 -35.27 -4.94 -5.31
C THR A 219 -35.67 -3.47 -5.25
N THR A 220 -36.35 -3.05 -4.20
CA THR A 220 -36.74 -1.64 -4.00
C THR A 220 -35.52 -0.72 -3.92
N ARG A 221 -34.55 -1.05 -3.07
CA ARG A 221 -33.34 -0.23 -2.87
C ARG A 221 -32.42 -0.21 -4.10
N ALA A 222 -32.35 -1.33 -4.83
CA ALA A 222 -31.60 -1.43 -6.07
C ALA A 222 -32.26 -0.57 -7.18
N LYS A 223 -33.59 -0.55 -7.28
CA LYS A 223 -34.32 0.34 -8.20
C LYS A 223 -34.09 1.82 -7.86
N GLU A 224 -34.18 2.21 -6.59
CA GLU A 224 -33.84 3.58 -6.14
C GLU A 224 -32.41 3.96 -6.55
N THR A 225 -31.45 3.07 -6.33
CA THR A 225 -30.05 3.26 -6.73
C THR A 225 -29.92 3.39 -8.25
N LEU A 226 -30.59 2.53 -9.02
CA LEU A 226 -30.55 2.57 -10.48
C LEU A 226 -31.13 3.87 -11.03
N ASN A 227 -32.20 4.40 -10.43
CA ASN A 227 -32.79 5.68 -10.82
C ASN A 227 -31.82 6.86 -10.63
N LEU A 228 -30.99 6.83 -9.58
CA LEU A 228 -29.92 7.84 -9.40
C LEU A 228 -28.75 7.64 -10.37
N LEU A 229 -28.49 6.39 -10.78
CA LEU A 229 -27.39 6.07 -11.69
C LEU A 229 -27.71 6.28 -13.17
N THR A 230 -29.00 6.27 -13.54
CA THR A 230 -29.44 6.32 -14.94
C THR A 230 -29.10 7.66 -15.61
N PRO A 231 -29.38 8.82 -14.99
CA PRO A 231 -29.09 10.15 -15.57
C PRO A 231 -27.60 10.52 -15.53
N LEU A 232 -26.72 9.68 -14.98
CA LEU A 232 -25.31 9.98 -14.89
C LEU A 232 -24.66 9.92 -16.28
N GLU A 233 -24.54 11.11 -16.87
CA GLU A 233 -23.70 11.38 -18.03
C GLU A 233 -22.60 12.38 -17.62
N GLY A 234 -21.36 12.11 -18.02
CA GLY A 234 -20.24 13.01 -17.74
C GLY A 234 -19.78 13.03 -16.28
N HIS A 235 -19.59 14.24 -15.72
CA HIS A 235 -18.99 14.48 -14.41
C HIS A 235 -20.06 14.88 -13.39
N PRO A 236 -20.53 13.94 -12.53
CA PRO A 236 -21.54 14.26 -11.54
C PRO A 236 -21.03 15.25 -10.49
N ASP A 237 -21.91 16.17 -10.08
CA ASP A 237 -21.65 17.05 -8.96
C ASP A 237 -21.62 16.29 -7.62
N ALA A 238 -21.16 17.00 -6.58
CA ALA A 238 -21.03 16.46 -5.23
C ALA A 238 -22.35 15.98 -4.62
N ARG A 239 -23.48 16.67 -4.89
CA ARG A 239 -24.79 16.34 -4.30
C ARG A 239 -25.34 15.06 -4.91
N THR A 240 -25.19 14.91 -6.23
CA THR A 240 -25.57 13.71 -6.97
C THR A 240 -24.77 12.51 -6.48
N LEU A 241 -23.44 12.64 -6.36
CA LEU A 241 -22.60 11.58 -5.79
C LEU A 241 -22.95 11.26 -4.34
N GLN A 242 -23.28 12.26 -3.52
CA GLN A 242 -23.74 12.06 -2.15
C GLN A 242 -25.03 11.22 -2.11
N ALA A 243 -26.03 11.56 -2.92
CA ALA A 243 -27.28 10.80 -2.99
C ALA A 243 -27.04 9.34 -3.40
N ILE A 244 -26.13 9.10 -4.35
CA ILE A 244 -25.73 7.73 -4.75
C ILE A 244 -25.07 7.00 -3.59
N VAL A 245 -24.13 7.62 -2.89
CA VAL A 245 -23.46 7.02 -1.72
C VAL A 245 -24.46 6.66 -0.62
N GLU A 246 -25.44 7.54 -0.37
CA GLU A 246 -26.51 7.27 0.59
C GLU A 246 -27.40 6.11 0.16
N SER A 247 -27.77 6.05 -1.12
CA SER A 247 -28.58 4.96 -1.68
C SER A 247 -27.82 3.63 -1.65
N MET A 248 -26.54 3.63 -2.00
CA MET A 248 -25.65 2.47 -1.92
C MET A 248 -25.49 1.96 -0.48
N CYS A 249 -25.48 2.86 0.51
CA CYS A 249 -25.47 2.48 1.93
C CYS A 249 -26.79 1.85 2.39
N ARG A 250 -27.95 2.35 1.91
CA ARG A 250 -29.23 1.66 2.14
C ARG A 250 -29.23 0.28 1.47
N LEU A 251 -28.77 0.19 0.23
CA LEU A 251 -28.66 -1.07 -0.51
C LEU A 251 -27.74 -2.08 0.19
N SER A 252 -26.59 -1.63 0.73
CA SER A 252 -25.66 -2.49 1.46
C SER A 252 -26.22 -3.04 2.78
N GLN A 253 -27.27 -2.41 3.31
CA GLN A 253 -27.99 -2.81 4.53
C GLN A 253 -29.24 -3.64 4.22
N ALA A 254 -29.41 -4.13 3.00
CA ALA A 254 -30.48 -5.07 2.70
C ALA A 254 -30.24 -6.37 3.50
N PRO A 255 -31.27 -6.92 4.17
CA PRO A 255 -31.17 -8.22 4.82
C PRO A 255 -30.72 -9.28 3.82
N ASP A 256 -29.88 -10.22 4.26
CA ASP A 256 -29.37 -11.35 3.48
C ASP A 256 -28.79 -10.97 2.10
N LEU A 257 -28.23 -9.76 1.97
CA LEU A 257 -27.71 -9.22 0.71
C LEU A 257 -26.81 -10.21 -0.05
N GLU A 258 -25.92 -10.89 0.68
CA GLU A 258 -25.00 -11.88 0.09
C GLU A 258 -25.75 -13.10 -0.43
N SER A 259 -26.71 -13.64 0.31
CA SER A 259 -27.57 -14.75 -0.10
C SER A 259 -28.42 -14.36 -1.31
N VAL A 260 -29.09 -13.20 -1.25
CA VAL A 260 -29.88 -12.67 -2.37
C VAL A 260 -29.01 -12.55 -3.62
N ILE A 261 -27.85 -11.89 -3.55
CA ILE A 261 -26.96 -11.78 -4.73
C ILE A 261 -26.45 -13.16 -5.19
N SER A 262 -26.20 -14.08 -4.25
CA SER A 262 -25.63 -15.39 -4.54
C SER A 262 -26.56 -16.32 -5.30
N HIS A 263 -27.87 -16.23 -5.06
CA HIS A 263 -28.89 -17.01 -5.75
C HIS A 263 -29.30 -16.43 -7.11
N ASN A 264 -29.04 -15.15 -7.36
CA ASN A 264 -29.54 -14.47 -8.57
C ASN A 264 -28.54 -14.38 -9.72
N LEU A 265 -27.24 -14.37 -9.43
CA LEU A 265 -26.21 -14.22 -10.46
C LEU A 265 -25.47 -15.55 -10.66
N CYS A 266 -25.56 -16.10 -11.87
CA CYS A 266 -24.92 -17.37 -12.22
C CYS A 266 -23.39 -17.34 -12.06
N ASP A 267 -22.73 -16.23 -12.41
CA ASP A 267 -21.27 -16.17 -12.39
C ASP A 267 -20.70 -15.60 -11.07
N LYS A 268 -19.76 -16.34 -10.48
CA LYS A 268 -19.10 -16.01 -9.20
C LYS A 268 -18.39 -14.65 -9.25
N THR A 269 -17.82 -14.28 -10.38
CA THR A 269 -17.03 -13.05 -10.55
C THR A 269 -17.92 -11.81 -10.47
N SER A 270 -19.09 -11.82 -11.12
CA SER A 270 -20.06 -10.73 -11.06
C SER A 270 -20.68 -10.60 -9.69
N ARG A 271 -20.98 -11.71 -8.99
CA ARG A 271 -21.43 -11.70 -7.59
C ARG A 271 -20.47 -10.95 -6.69
N ILE A 272 -19.21 -11.38 -6.70
CA ILE A 272 -18.14 -10.77 -5.91
C ILE A 272 -17.96 -9.30 -6.31
N SER A 273 -17.99 -9.00 -7.61
CA SER A 273 -17.86 -7.63 -8.11
C SER A 273 -19.00 -6.72 -7.65
N LEU A 274 -20.25 -7.17 -7.73
CA LEU A 274 -21.44 -6.42 -7.33
C LEU A 274 -21.41 -6.09 -5.84
N LEU A 275 -21.20 -7.12 -5.00
CA LEU A 275 -21.06 -6.96 -3.55
C LEU A 275 -19.93 -6.00 -3.18
N ASN A 276 -18.76 -6.17 -3.80
CA ASN A 276 -17.62 -5.29 -3.55
C ASN A 276 -17.91 -3.83 -3.89
N ILE A 277 -18.61 -3.55 -5.00
CA ILE A 277 -18.93 -2.16 -5.37
C ILE A 277 -19.96 -1.58 -4.39
N ILE A 278 -21.01 -2.33 -4.07
CA ILE A 278 -22.02 -1.93 -3.07
C ILE A 278 -21.36 -1.55 -1.75
N GLN A 279 -20.58 -2.47 -1.17
CA GLN A 279 -19.91 -2.26 0.12
C GLN A 279 -18.89 -1.13 0.07
N ARG A 280 -18.06 -1.05 -0.99
CA ARG A 280 -17.01 -0.02 -1.08
C ARG A 280 -17.57 1.38 -1.29
N VAL A 281 -18.70 1.54 -1.96
CA VAL A 281 -19.32 2.87 -2.14
C VAL A 281 -20.11 3.25 -0.88
N ALA A 282 -20.83 2.30 -0.27
CA ALA A 282 -21.52 2.51 1.01
C ALA A 282 -20.59 3.01 2.12
N ARG A 283 -19.35 2.49 2.16
CA ARG A 283 -18.34 2.83 3.18
C ARG A 283 -18.02 4.32 3.29
N TYR A 284 -18.22 5.14 2.25
CA TYR A 284 -18.02 6.60 2.38
C TYR A 284 -19.00 7.24 3.38
N LYS A 285 -20.26 6.78 3.41
CA LYS A 285 -21.24 7.22 4.41
C LYS A 285 -20.88 6.76 5.81
N GLU A 286 -20.40 5.52 5.95
CA GLU A 286 -19.94 4.99 7.23
C GLU A 286 -18.76 5.79 7.78
N VAL A 287 -17.79 6.15 6.93
CA VAL A 287 -16.65 6.98 7.30
C VAL A 287 -17.09 8.36 7.79
N ALA A 288 -17.96 9.04 7.04
CA ALA A 288 -18.50 10.34 7.43
C ALA A 288 -19.19 10.28 8.81
N ARG A 289 -20.01 9.24 9.02
CA ARG A 289 -20.68 8.98 10.30
C ARG A 289 -19.70 8.71 11.44
N GLN A 290 -18.62 7.98 11.16
CA GLN A 290 -17.58 7.70 12.16
C GLN A 290 -16.84 8.97 12.58
N PHE A 291 -16.48 9.85 11.63
CA PHE A 291 -15.88 11.14 11.93
C PHE A 291 -16.80 12.01 12.76
N TYR A 292 -18.06 12.14 12.34
CA TYR A 292 -19.06 12.93 13.07
C TYR A 292 -19.25 12.42 14.51
N ARG A 293 -19.46 11.11 14.68
CA ARG A 293 -19.62 10.50 16.02
C ARG A 293 -18.38 10.61 16.88
N ALA A 294 -17.19 10.50 16.29
CA ALA A 294 -15.94 10.68 17.02
C ALA A 294 -15.75 12.13 17.48
N ALA A 295 -16.00 13.10 16.59
CA ALA A 295 -15.97 14.51 16.93
C ALA A 295 -16.99 14.84 18.03
N LYS A 296 -18.20 14.27 17.99
CA LYS A 296 -19.19 14.45 19.05
C LYS A 296 -18.69 13.92 20.40
N LYS A 297 -18.13 12.71 20.42
CA LYS A 297 -17.71 12.02 21.65
C LYS A 297 -16.37 12.50 22.22
N PHE A 298 -15.41 12.88 21.37
CA PHE A 298 -14.05 13.19 21.76
C PHE A 298 -13.69 14.62 21.30
N PRO A 299 -13.68 15.61 22.21
CA PRO A 299 -13.42 17.01 21.85
C PRO A 299 -12.11 17.22 21.07
N MET A 300 -11.04 16.50 21.41
CA MET A 300 -9.75 16.55 20.71
C MET A 300 -9.83 16.19 19.21
N VAL A 301 -10.83 15.40 18.79
CA VAL A 301 -11.04 15.08 17.37
C VAL A 301 -11.54 16.31 16.60
N ARG A 302 -12.29 17.22 17.25
CA ARG A 302 -12.70 18.50 16.66
C ARG A 302 -11.48 19.39 16.40
N ASN A 303 -10.50 19.32 17.29
CA ASN A 303 -9.27 20.11 17.21
C ASN A 303 -8.17 19.43 16.38
N SER A 304 -8.50 18.40 15.60
CA SER A 304 -7.48 17.68 14.84
C SER A 304 -6.72 18.58 13.88
N GLN A 305 -5.46 18.22 13.63
CA GLN A 305 -4.57 18.89 12.69
C GLN A 305 -4.01 17.87 11.71
N VAL A 306 -3.76 18.29 10.47
CA VAL A 306 -3.19 17.42 9.45
C VAL A 306 -1.69 17.67 9.33
N VAL A 307 -0.90 16.61 9.41
CA VAL A 307 0.56 16.69 9.36
C VAL A 307 1.06 15.84 8.17
N PRO A 308 1.37 16.45 7.02
CA PRO A 308 2.01 15.74 5.92
C PRO A 308 3.43 15.33 6.31
N VAL A 309 3.70 14.03 6.29
CA VAL A 309 5.03 13.48 6.60
C VAL A 309 5.88 13.46 5.34
N ARG A 310 7.07 14.07 5.46
CA ARG A 310 8.06 14.20 4.39
C ARG A 310 9.42 13.81 4.95
N LEU A 311 9.96 12.67 4.54
CA LEU A 311 11.35 12.35 4.86
C LEU A 311 12.29 13.22 4.02
N GLY A 312 13.45 13.58 4.58
CA GLY A 312 14.44 14.38 3.88
C GLY A 312 15.15 13.63 2.74
N PRO A 313 15.91 14.33 1.88
CA PRO A 313 16.64 13.72 0.75
C PRO A 313 17.54 12.55 1.14
N GLU A 314 18.13 12.60 2.34
CA GLU A 314 18.99 11.56 2.91
C GLU A 314 18.28 10.21 3.03
N ALA A 315 16.99 10.20 3.38
CA ALA A 315 16.19 8.98 3.45
C ALA A 315 16.02 8.29 2.08
N PHE A 316 16.21 9.04 0.99
CA PHE A 316 16.02 8.54 -0.37
C PHE A 316 17.31 8.29 -1.14
N GLN A 317 18.49 8.50 -0.53
CA GLN A 317 19.78 8.25 -1.17
C GLN A 317 19.87 6.83 -1.74
N ARG A 318 20.46 6.69 -2.92
CA ARG A 318 20.62 5.39 -3.59
C ARG A 318 22.07 4.93 -3.51
N VAL A 319 22.25 3.62 -3.43
CA VAL A 319 23.56 3.00 -3.49
C VAL A 319 24.09 3.10 -4.93
N SER A 320 25.30 3.63 -5.09
CA SER A 320 25.99 3.70 -6.39
C SER A 320 26.34 2.29 -6.88
N SER A 321 26.10 2.03 -8.17
CA SER A 321 26.25 0.72 -8.80
C SER A 321 27.69 0.16 -8.85
N SER A 322 28.69 0.89 -8.37
CA SER A 322 30.11 0.62 -8.66
C SER A 322 30.84 -0.27 -7.65
N SER A 323 30.33 -0.52 -6.44
CA SER A 323 31.15 -1.17 -5.39
C SER A 323 30.71 -2.55 -4.91
N ASN A 324 29.55 -3.10 -5.30
CA ASN A 324 29.15 -4.47 -4.97
C ASN A 324 28.02 -4.95 -5.87
N SER A 325 28.35 -5.70 -6.93
CA SER A 325 27.30 -6.37 -7.71
C SER A 325 26.71 -7.51 -6.87
N PRO A 326 25.37 -7.59 -6.70
CA PRO A 326 24.73 -8.73 -6.06
C PRO A 326 25.16 -10.04 -6.73
N ASN A 327 25.35 -11.10 -5.95
CA ASN A 327 25.65 -12.43 -6.48
C ASN A 327 24.87 -13.47 -5.68
N ILE A 328 24.12 -14.33 -6.38
CA ILE A 328 23.20 -15.27 -5.73
C ILE A 328 23.94 -16.31 -4.88
N GLU A 329 25.10 -16.79 -5.36
CA GLU A 329 25.90 -17.77 -4.62
C GLU A 329 26.44 -17.15 -3.34
N PHE A 330 27.00 -15.94 -3.41
CA PHE A 330 27.46 -15.20 -2.23
C PHE A 330 26.32 -14.87 -1.25
N ALA A 331 25.13 -14.54 -1.76
CA ALA A 331 23.97 -14.23 -0.94
C ALA A 331 23.49 -15.45 -0.16
N LEU A 332 23.34 -16.61 -0.82
CA LEU A 332 23.00 -17.87 -0.15
C LEU A 332 24.10 -18.32 0.82
N ALA A 333 25.34 -18.08 0.43
CA ALA A 333 26.53 -18.41 1.17
C ALA A 333 26.66 -17.72 2.52
N SER A 334 26.43 -16.41 2.53
CA SER A 334 26.52 -15.55 3.70
C SER A 334 25.42 -15.81 4.74
N ARG A 335 24.28 -16.35 4.30
CA ARG A 335 23.10 -16.62 5.15
C ARG A 335 23.08 -18.03 5.73
N SER A 336 24.16 -18.79 5.56
CA SER A 336 24.25 -20.18 6.01
C SER A 336 23.14 -21.09 5.49
N ILE A 337 22.52 -20.73 4.35
CA ILE A 337 21.63 -21.62 3.58
C ILE A 337 22.48 -22.77 2.95
N ARG A 338 23.81 -22.62 2.93
CA ARG A 338 24.79 -23.63 2.52
C ARG A 338 24.95 -24.76 3.53
N LYS A 339 24.72 -26.01 3.05
CA LYS A 339 25.62 -27.19 3.20
C LYS A 339 25.28 -28.34 2.23
N ASP A 340 24.16 -28.30 1.50
CA ASP A 340 23.77 -29.36 0.55
C ASP A 340 23.50 -28.77 -0.86
N HIS A 341 24.18 -29.31 -1.87
CA HIS A 341 24.02 -28.98 -3.29
C HIS A 341 22.57 -29.19 -3.77
N LYS A 342 21.79 -30.06 -3.13
CA LYS A 342 20.38 -30.34 -3.47
C LYS A 342 19.45 -29.14 -3.26
N LYS A 343 19.71 -28.27 -2.27
CA LYS A 343 18.89 -27.07 -1.98
C LYS A 343 19.14 -25.93 -2.98
N LEU A 344 20.39 -25.77 -3.43
CA LEU A 344 20.73 -24.85 -4.51
C LEU A 344 20.02 -25.25 -5.80
N ASP A 345 20.08 -26.54 -6.16
CA ASP A 345 19.32 -27.08 -7.29
C ASP A 345 17.80 -26.95 -7.11
N GLN A 346 17.26 -26.97 -5.89
CA GLN A 346 15.82 -26.77 -5.65
C GLN A 346 15.40 -25.30 -5.82
N VAL A 347 16.18 -24.36 -5.29
CA VAL A 347 15.97 -22.91 -5.51
C VAL A 347 16.14 -22.60 -6.99
N CYS A 348 17.20 -23.09 -7.63
CA CYS A 348 17.44 -22.95 -9.06
C CYS A 348 16.39 -23.67 -9.92
N ARG A 349 15.84 -24.81 -9.48
CA ARG A 349 14.70 -25.46 -10.15
C ARG A 349 13.38 -24.72 -9.94
N HIS A 350 13.15 -24.11 -8.77
CA HIS A 350 11.98 -23.26 -8.54
C HIS A 350 12.04 -22.00 -9.39
N LEU A 351 13.21 -21.39 -9.48
CA LEU A 351 13.57 -20.32 -10.41
C LEU A 351 13.32 -20.76 -11.87
N ALA A 352 13.80 -21.95 -12.25
CA ALA A 352 13.58 -22.59 -13.56
C ALA A 352 12.11 -22.95 -13.86
N SER A 353 11.25 -23.01 -12.84
CA SER A 353 9.83 -23.35 -12.98
C SER A 353 8.91 -22.13 -13.08
N THR A 354 9.47 -20.92 -12.91
CA THR A 354 8.77 -19.63 -12.96
C THR A 354 9.19 -18.79 -14.18
N SER A 355 10.38 -19.02 -14.72
CA SER A 355 10.83 -18.50 -16.01
C SER A 355 11.49 -19.64 -16.83
N SER A 356 11.67 -19.49 -18.13
CA SER A 356 12.27 -20.49 -19.03
C SER A 356 13.79 -20.72 -18.78
N THR A 357 14.22 -20.82 -17.52
CA THR A 357 15.59 -20.68 -17.03
C THR A 357 16.23 -22.06 -16.86
N LYS A 358 17.16 -22.44 -17.75
CA LYS A 358 17.85 -23.75 -17.72
C LYS A 358 19.26 -23.73 -17.11
N SER A 359 19.75 -22.60 -16.56
CA SER A 359 21.14 -22.50 -16.05
C SER A 359 21.32 -21.54 -14.86
N MET A 360 22.37 -21.81 -14.06
CA MET A 360 22.84 -20.96 -12.94
C MET A 360 23.15 -19.51 -13.36
N ALA A 361 23.73 -19.32 -14.54
CA ALA A 361 24.06 -18.00 -15.05
C ALA A 361 22.80 -17.14 -15.24
N THR A 362 21.71 -17.73 -15.75
CA THR A 362 20.45 -17.02 -15.95
C THR A 362 19.72 -16.75 -14.63
N ALA A 363 19.79 -17.67 -13.66
CA ALA A 363 19.28 -17.45 -12.30
C ALA A 363 20.00 -16.30 -11.58
N ASN A 364 21.34 -16.26 -11.68
CA ASN A 364 22.11 -15.15 -11.11
C ASN A 364 21.80 -13.82 -11.82
N LYS A 365 21.61 -13.83 -13.15
CA LYS A 365 21.20 -12.64 -13.89
C LYS A 365 19.85 -12.11 -13.39
N GLU A 366 18.85 -12.97 -13.24
CA GLU A 366 17.54 -12.56 -12.73
C GLU A 366 17.62 -12.05 -11.28
N PHE A 367 18.45 -12.69 -10.44
CA PHE A 367 18.70 -12.23 -9.07
C PHE A 367 19.29 -10.83 -9.02
N VAL A 368 20.31 -10.58 -9.85
CA VAL A 368 20.94 -9.26 -9.98
C VAL A 368 19.93 -8.23 -10.45
N GLU A 369 19.09 -8.55 -11.44
CA GLU A 369 18.04 -7.66 -11.93
C GLU A 369 17.01 -7.32 -10.85
N ARG A 370 16.55 -8.29 -10.05
CA ARG A 370 15.62 -8.04 -8.93
C ARG A 370 16.25 -7.19 -7.82
N CYS A 371 17.50 -7.46 -7.47
CA CYS A 371 18.24 -6.63 -6.52
C CYS A 371 18.38 -5.20 -7.04
N HIS A 372 18.71 -5.04 -8.33
CA HIS A 372 18.85 -3.74 -8.97
C HIS A 372 17.53 -2.97 -8.98
N GLU A 373 16.41 -3.62 -9.27
CA GLU A 373 15.07 -3.02 -9.19
C GLU A 373 14.79 -2.48 -7.78
N THR A 374 15.11 -3.27 -6.75
CA THR A 374 14.95 -2.85 -5.34
C THR A 374 15.82 -1.62 -5.00
N LEU A 375 17.09 -1.64 -5.42
CA LEU A 375 18.07 -0.59 -5.10
C LEU A 375 17.82 0.71 -5.88
N GLN A 376 17.51 0.61 -7.17
CA GLN A 376 17.44 1.76 -8.08
C GLN A 376 16.02 2.26 -8.36
N ASN A 377 15.01 1.39 -8.29
CA ASN A 377 13.62 1.75 -8.59
C ASN A 377 12.69 1.58 -7.38
N GLY A 378 13.16 0.92 -6.32
CA GLY A 378 12.43 0.73 -5.07
C GLY A 378 11.93 2.03 -4.46
N LYS A 379 10.71 1.96 -3.92
CA LYS A 379 10.01 3.05 -3.26
C LYS A 379 9.91 2.79 -1.77
N VAL A 380 10.01 3.86 -1.00
CA VAL A 380 9.65 3.80 0.42
C VAL A 380 8.14 3.89 0.51
N HIS A 381 7.52 2.82 1.00
CA HIS A 381 6.08 2.79 1.22
C HIS A 381 5.65 3.78 2.30
N ALA A 382 4.42 4.28 2.21
CA ALA A 382 3.88 5.28 3.11
C ALA A 382 3.89 4.82 4.57
N GLU A 383 3.57 3.55 4.85
CA GLU A 383 3.62 3.00 6.20
C GLU A 383 5.03 3.11 6.79
N ILE A 384 6.05 2.79 6.00
CA ILE A 384 7.46 2.87 6.41
C ILE A 384 7.89 4.32 6.64
N GLN A 385 7.43 5.26 5.80
CA GLN A 385 7.72 6.68 6.01
C GLN A 385 7.16 7.19 7.35
N LEU A 386 5.95 6.77 7.74
CA LEU A 386 5.36 7.11 9.04
C LEU A 386 6.20 6.53 10.20
N LEU A 387 6.64 5.28 10.10
CA LEU A 387 7.48 4.67 11.14
C LEU A 387 8.81 5.41 11.27
N TYR A 388 9.47 5.71 10.15
CA TYR A 388 10.75 6.43 10.15
C TYR A 388 10.65 7.86 10.68
N HIS A 389 9.51 8.53 10.48
CA HIS A 389 9.24 9.81 11.12
C HIS A 389 9.32 9.70 12.65
N TYR A 390 8.74 8.66 13.25
CA TYR A 390 8.79 8.46 14.71
C TYR A 390 10.10 7.87 15.23
N LEU A 391 10.89 7.22 14.37
CA LEU A 391 12.27 6.85 14.72
C LEU A 391 13.16 8.09 14.82
N ALA A 392 12.97 9.08 13.95
CA ALA A 392 13.71 10.34 13.97
C ALA A 392 13.18 11.33 15.01
N THR A 393 11.86 11.35 15.21
CA THR A 393 11.17 12.28 16.11
C THR A 393 10.26 11.51 17.08
N PRO A 394 10.83 10.93 18.16
CA PRO A 394 10.03 10.21 19.14
C PRO A 394 8.97 11.11 19.78
N SER A 395 7.75 10.60 19.91
CA SER A 395 6.66 11.27 20.62
C SER A 395 6.42 10.59 21.98
N HIS A 396 5.91 11.35 22.94
CA HIS A 396 5.49 10.82 24.24
C HIS A 396 4.26 9.90 24.13
N LYS A 397 3.34 10.22 23.19
CA LYS A 397 2.15 9.40 22.90
C LYS A 397 2.09 9.08 21.41
N PRO A 398 3.04 8.27 20.90
CA PRO A 398 3.08 7.99 19.48
C PRO A 398 1.85 7.18 19.06
N PRO A 399 1.52 7.15 17.77
CA PRO A 399 0.41 6.37 17.26
C PRO A 399 0.58 4.90 17.60
N ARG A 400 -0.54 4.23 17.89
CA ARG A 400 -0.59 2.78 18.06
C ARG A 400 -0.97 2.09 16.77
N VAL A 401 -1.61 2.78 15.84
CA VAL A 401 -2.11 2.19 14.59
C VAL A 401 -1.59 2.91 13.35
N VAL A 402 -1.18 2.13 12.34
CA VAL A 402 -0.87 2.59 10.99
C VAL A 402 -1.77 1.87 9.99
N CYS A 403 -2.52 2.64 9.20
CA CYS A 403 -3.44 2.12 8.19
C CYS A 403 -3.17 2.70 6.80
N SER A 404 -3.37 1.87 5.78
CA SER A 404 -3.50 2.30 4.39
C SER A 404 -4.93 2.00 3.91
N SER A 405 -5.29 2.46 2.70
CA SER A 405 -6.57 2.12 2.08
C SER A 405 -6.68 0.64 1.66
N LYS A 406 -5.57 -0.10 1.76
CA LYS A 406 -5.44 -1.55 1.58
C LYS A 406 -4.73 -2.12 2.81
N ASP A 407 -4.86 -3.41 3.02
CA ASP A 407 -4.02 -4.13 4.00
C ASP A 407 -2.54 -3.95 3.66
N ALA A 408 -1.66 -4.06 4.66
CA ALA A 408 -0.23 -3.88 4.46
C ALA A 408 0.33 -4.96 3.52
N CYS A 409 1.39 -4.62 2.77
CA CYS A 409 2.15 -5.64 2.07
C CYS A 409 2.99 -6.47 3.03
N TYR A 410 3.47 -7.62 2.57
CA TYR A 410 4.28 -8.52 3.40
C TYR A 410 5.46 -7.81 4.07
N LEU A 411 6.21 -7.00 3.30
CA LEU A 411 7.39 -6.28 3.81
C LEU A 411 7.01 -5.18 4.81
N CYS A 412 5.96 -4.39 4.54
CA CYS A 412 5.45 -3.40 5.50
C CYS A 412 4.96 -4.08 6.79
N ASN A 413 4.19 -5.16 6.68
CA ASN A 413 3.67 -5.90 7.82
C ASN A 413 4.79 -6.49 8.68
N THR A 414 5.76 -7.14 8.04
CA THR A 414 6.92 -7.74 8.71
C THR A 414 7.74 -6.67 9.43
N PHE A 415 7.96 -5.52 8.80
CA PHE A 415 8.69 -4.42 9.42
C PHE A 415 7.92 -3.82 10.62
N ILE A 416 6.63 -3.53 10.45
CA ILE A 416 5.77 -2.98 11.52
C ILE A 416 5.72 -3.93 12.73
N THR A 417 5.51 -5.22 12.49
CA THR A 417 5.41 -6.23 13.56
C THR A 417 6.74 -6.47 14.27
N MET A 418 7.87 -6.38 13.55
CA MET A 418 9.21 -6.40 14.15
C MET A 418 9.40 -5.30 15.21
N HIS A 419 8.88 -4.09 14.95
CA HIS A 419 9.01 -2.96 15.88
C HIS A 419 8.15 -3.07 17.15
N LYS A 420 7.06 -3.84 17.13
CA LYS A 420 6.10 -4.04 18.24
C LYS A 420 5.45 -2.77 18.83
N ALA A 421 5.82 -1.59 18.35
CA ALA A 421 5.32 -0.29 18.81
C ALA A 421 4.07 0.16 18.06
N PHE A 422 3.85 -0.37 16.85
CA PHE A 422 2.75 -0.02 15.96
C PHE A 422 1.99 -1.27 15.54
N HIS A 423 0.68 -1.12 15.34
CA HIS A 423 -0.21 -2.14 14.83
C HIS A 423 -0.68 -1.76 13.43
N THR A 424 -0.75 -2.73 12.53
CA THR A 424 -1.50 -2.61 11.27
C THR A 424 -2.61 -3.66 11.24
N PRO A 425 -3.84 -3.36 10.78
CA PRO A 425 -4.98 -4.27 10.93
C PRO A 425 -4.87 -5.61 10.19
N GLY A 426 -4.09 -5.68 9.13
CA GLY A 426 -3.96 -6.88 8.33
C GLY A 426 -2.86 -6.80 7.29
N CYS A 427 -2.56 -7.95 6.72
CA CYS A 427 -1.57 -8.15 5.69
C CYS A 427 -2.23 -8.84 4.49
N HIS A 428 -2.02 -8.34 3.28
CA HIS A 428 -2.49 -9.04 2.07
C HIS A 428 -1.48 -10.09 1.56
N GLY A 429 -0.37 -10.29 2.26
CA GLY A 429 0.58 -11.38 1.98
C GLY A 429 1.54 -11.18 0.81
N ARG A 430 1.15 -10.40 -0.20
CA ARG A 430 2.01 -10.12 -1.38
C ARG A 430 3.28 -9.35 -1.03
N LEU A 431 4.41 -9.83 -1.57
CA LEU A 431 5.71 -9.18 -1.57
C LEU A 431 5.84 -8.29 -2.83
N TYR A 432 6.47 -7.12 -2.68
CA TYR A 432 6.71 -6.19 -3.78
C TYR A 432 8.21 -5.93 -3.95
N PRO A 433 8.83 -6.26 -5.09
CA PRO A 433 10.26 -6.01 -5.32
C PRO A 433 10.57 -4.51 -5.48
N GLY A 434 9.58 -3.69 -5.86
CA GLY A 434 9.69 -2.23 -5.90
C GLY A 434 9.60 -1.56 -4.52
N TRP A 435 9.92 -2.27 -3.43
CA TRP A 435 9.87 -1.81 -2.05
C TRP A 435 11.28 -1.66 -1.48
N ARG A 436 11.54 -0.63 -0.67
CA ARG A 436 12.78 -0.51 0.10
C ARG A 436 12.58 0.21 1.42
N LEU A 437 13.56 0.04 2.32
CA LEU A 437 13.72 0.91 3.47
C LEU A 437 14.37 2.26 3.08
N PRO A 438 14.12 3.32 3.85
CA PRO A 438 14.93 4.53 3.82
C PRO A 438 16.41 4.25 4.10
N SER A 439 17.27 5.10 3.56
CA SER A 439 18.74 4.96 3.70
C SER A 439 19.27 5.51 5.02
N THR A 440 18.40 6.04 5.88
CA THR A 440 18.68 6.44 7.26
C THR A 440 18.41 5.29 8.24
N HIS A 441 18.80 5.43 9.51
CA HIS A 441 18.57 4.43 10.58
C HIS A 441 18.99 3.00 10.18
N LEU A 442 20.24 2.82 9.76
CA LEU A 442 20.76 1.54 9.25
C LEU A 442 20.71 0.40 10.27
N ASP A 443 20.68 0.72 11.57
CA ASP A 443 20.46 -0.27 12.62
C ASP A 443 19.11 -1.01 12.45
N GLN A 444 18.09 -0.33 11.91
CA GLN A 444 16.80 -0.92 11.59
C GLN A 444 16.87 -1.81 10.36
N THR A 445 17.63 -1.42 9.33
CA THR A 445 17.90 -2.25 8.15
C THR A 445 18.59 -3.55 8.57
N LYS A 446 19.59 -3.48 9.45
CA LYS A 446 20.28 -4.66 9.98
C LYS A 446 19.35 -5.60 10.75
N LYS A 447 18.51 -5.07 11.64
CA LYS A 447 17.49 -5.87 12.36
C LYS A 447 16.49 -6.50 11.39
N PHE A 448 16.06 -5.75 10.38
CA PHE A 448 15.11 -6.26 9.39
C PHE A 448 15.72 -7.38 8.55
N ASN A 449 16.99 -7.26 8.15
CA ASN A 449 17.72 -8.33 7.47
C ASN A 449 17.70 -9.63 8.27
N GLN A 450 17.98 -9.56 9.57
CA GLN A 450 17.94 -10.74 10.45
C GLN A 450 16.54 -11.38 10.45
N VAL A 451 15.47 -10.58 10.52
CA VAL A 451 14.10 -11.09 10.45
C VAL A 451 13.81 -11.75 9.11
N LEU A 452 14.17 -11.13 7.98
CA LEU A 452 13.97 -11.72 6.65
C LEU A 452 14.76 -13.02 6.47
N GLU A 453 15.96 -13.10 7.03
CA GLU A 453 16.80 -14.30 6.98
C GLU A 453 16.16 -15.48 7.73
N THR A 454 15.47 -15.25 8.85
CA THR A 454 14.70 -16.32 9.53
C THR A 454 13.52 -16.86 8.71
N ARG A 455 13.09 -16.13 7.67
CA ARG A 455 12.01 -16.53 6.76
C ARG A 455 12.52 -17.26 5.53
N LEU A 456 13.84 -17.25 5.31
CA LEU A 456 14.47 -18.08 4.29
C LEU A 456 14.59 -19.52 4.82
N PRO A 457 14.47 -20.54 3.95
CA PRO A 457 14.59 -21.94 4.36
C PRO A 457 15.89 -22.18 5.11
N SER A 458 15.79 -22.63 6.36
CA SER A 458 16.94 -22.99 7.19
C SER A 458 17.39 -24.44 6.94
N ARG A 459 18.51 -24.81 7.57
CA ARG A 459 19.24 -26.08 7.39
C ARG A 459 18.37 -27.34 7.57
N GLU A 460 17.24 -27.27 8.28
CA GLU A 460 16.49 -28.43 8.77
C GLU A 460 15.22 -28.81 7.98
N LEU A 461 14.75 -28.01 7.01
CA LEU A 461 13.58 -28.40 6.22
C LEU A 461 13.99 -29.36 5.09
N GLY A 462 14.13 -30.63 5.44
CA GLY A 462 13.90 -31.75 4.52
C GLY A 462 12.39 -31.90 4.32
N ASP A 463 11.99 -32.06 3.06
CA ASP A 463 10.75 -32.72 2.64
C ASP A 463 9.40 -31.98 2.66
N SER A 464 9.35 -30.66 2.77
CA SER A 464 8.08 -29.95 2.42
C SER A 464 8.27 -28.48 2.03
N LEU A 465 8.77 -28.25 0.81
CA LEU A 465 8.37 -27.03 0.09
C LEU A 465 6.91 -27.24 -0.36
N PRO A 466 5.95 -26.42 0.07
CA PRO A 466 4.57 -26.59 -0.36
C PRO A 466 4.49 -26.46 -1.88
N ALA A 467 3.91 -27.47 -2.52
CA ALA A 467 3.56 -27.41 -3.93
C ALA A 467 2.75 -26.13 -4.19
N LYS A 468 3.05 -25.47 -5.32
CA LYS A 468 2.43 -24.23 -5.80
C LYS A 468 0.99 -24.12 -5.31
N GLY A 469 0.72 -23.06 -4.54
CA GLY A 469 -0.65 -22.59 -4.34
C GLY A 469 -1.28 -22.45 -5.71
N GLU A 470 -2.22 -23.34 -6.01
CA GLU A 470 -3.20 -23.11 -7.06
C GLU A 470 -3.71 -21.68 -6.88
N ASN A 471 -3.89 -20.97 -8.00
CA ASN A 471 -4.61 -19.70 -8.02
C ASN A 471 -6.05 -19.95 -7.55
N CYS A 472 -6.23 -20.10 -6.24
CA CYS A 472 -7.53 -20.22 -5.61
C CYS A 472 -8.03 -18.78 -5.43
N LEU A 473 -8.69 -18.28 -6.47
CA LEU A 473 -9.65 -17.19 -6.34
C LEU A 473 -10.88 -17.69 -5.54
N SER A 474 -10.68 -17.89 -4.24
CA SER A 474 -11.68 -18.02 -3.18
C SER A 474 -10.96 -18.16 -1.83
N THR A 475 -11.11 -17.29 -0.84
CA THR A 475 -12.31 -17.22 0.02
C THR A 475 -12.12 -16.09 1.07
N THR A 476 -13.05 -15.12 1.06
CA THR A 476 -13.76 -14.47 2.19
C THR A 476 -13.05 -14.02 3.50
N LYS A 477 -13.14 -12.70 3.79
CA LYS A 477 -13.89 -12.10 4.93
C LYS A 477 -13.89 -10.57 4.86
#